data_AF-A0A932LYS6-F1
#
_entry.id   AF-A0A932LYS6-F1
#
_cell.length_a   1.000
_cell.length_b   1.000
_cell.length_c   1.000
_cell.angle_alpha   90.00
_cell.angle_beta   90.00
_cell.angle_gamma   90.00
#
_symmetry.space_group_name_H-M   'P 1'
#
loop_
_entity.id
_entity.type
_entity.pdbx_description
1 polymer ?
#
loop_
_entity_poly.entity_id
_entity_poly.type
_entity_poly.pdbx_seq_one_letter_code
_entity_poly.pdbx_strand_id
1 'polypeptide(L)'
;MRRFIYSVALSLCAYVATPLVAQTKGVASFDGLKNMEFVNQFYNGGEGSLGSGPPRKNLHLEFTSNAQTIVSGAKGGSGNFIGNPGGTPVMFFQTGEDVIVNSTEGVSVGLWFSYSALQPGTVTVYDGANGAGKVLASVTLSANNIGCNSYRMCVWSPVGLPLKTPAGSIRFSGVANYLAIGAIHLGVKLPTSTILASSQNPSVQGQPVTFMATISATGAVPVGTVQFKSSNVVLGEVPVTGDTASLTLSSLSAGSHTIKAVFRGQGFVTSSANLLQTVNP
;
A
#
# COMPACT_ATOMS: atom_id res chain seq x y z
N MET A 1 18.76 -53.91 44.31
CA MET A 1 19.14 -53.07 43.15
C MET A 1 18.03 -52.04 42.93
N ARG A 2 18.26 -50.76 43.26
CA ARG A 2 17.27 -49.69 43.13
C ARG A 2 17.27 -49.16 41.69
N ARG A 3 16.09 -49.14 41.07
CA ARG A 3 15.81 -48.56 39.74
C ARG A 3 15.87 -47.03 39.80
N PHE A 4 16.53 -46.40 38.83
CA PHE A 4 16.37 -44.99 38.51
C PHE A 4 15.74 -44.88 37.12
N ILE A 5 14.52 -44.34 37.06
CA ILE A 5 13.85 -43.95 35.83
C ILE A 5 14.09 -42.44 35.70
N TYR A 6 14.84 -42.02 34.69
CA TYR A 6 14.98 -40.60 34.36
C TYR A 6 13.79 -40.16 33.51
N SER A 7 12.89 -39.38 34.11
CA SER A 7 11.84 -38.67 33.37
C SER A 7 12.43 -37.38 32.81
N VAL A 8 12.62 -37.31 31.50
CA VAL A 8 12.99 -36.06 30.82
C VAL A 8 11.70 -35.25 30.64
N ALA A 9 11.49 -34.24 31.49
CA ALA A 9 10.41 -33.28 31.31
C ALA A 9 10.75 -32.36 30.14
N LEU A 10 10.09 -32.57 29.00
CA LEU A 10 10.13 -31.66 27.86
C LEU A 10 9.37 -30.39 28.25
N SER A 11 10.10 -29.34 28.65
CA SER A 11 9.51 -28.02 28.92
C SER A 11 9.02 -27.42 27.61
N LEU A 12 7.71 -27.55 27.35
CA LEU A 12 7.05 -26.84 26.27
C LEU A 12 6.96 -25.36 26.68
N CYS A 13 7.99 -24.59 26.36
CA CYS A 13 7.97 -23.15 26.54
C CYS A 13 6.94 -22.57 25.56
N ALA A 14 5.72 -22.29 26.04
CA ALA A 14 4.71 -21.63 25.24
C ALA A 14 5.23 -20.22 24.88
N TYR A 15 5.61 -20.02 23.63
CA TYR A 15 5.99 -18.72 23.10
C TYR A 15 4.73 -17.85 23.09
N VAL A 16 4.51 -17.09 24.16
CA VAL A 16 3.46 -16.08 24.17
C VAL A 16 3.94 -14.98 23.24
N ALA A 17 3.41 -14.96 22.02
CA ALA A 17 3.69 -13.90 21.06
C ALA A 17 3.31 -12.56 21.70
N THR A 18 4.30 -11.70 21.94
CA THR A 18 4.03 -10.34 22.39
C THR A 18 3.19 -9.64 21.32
N PRO A 19 2.08 -9.00 21.69
CA PRO A 19 1.24 -8.32 20.70
C PRO A 19 2.07 -7.25 19.98
N LEU A 20 2.02 -7.25 18.65
CA LEU A 20 2.69 -6.25 17.83
C LEU A 20 2.12 -4.86 18.15
N VAL A 21 3.01 -3.93 18.47
CA VAL A 21 2.64 -2.53 18.62
C VAL A 21 2.37 -1.95 17.22
N ALA A 22 1.34 -1.14 17.06
CA ALA A 22 1.05 -0.51 15.77
C ALA A 22 2.08 0.60 15.47
N GLN A 23 2.89 0.47 14.42
CA GLN A 23 3.83 1.54 14.03
C GLN A 23 3.68 1.99 12.57
N THR A 24 4.01 3.27 12.37
CA THR A 24 4.30 3.84 11.05
C THR A 24 5.79 3.61 10.76
N LYS A 25 6.13 3.05 9.59
CA LYS A 25 7.52 2.68 9.28
C LYS A 25 8.18 3.73 8.39
N GLY A 26 7.61 3.97 7.21
CA GLY A 26 8.19 4.86 6.20
C GLY A 26 8.34 4.14 4.87
N VAL A 27 9.48 4.30 4.22
CA VAL A 27 9.69 3.78 2.86
C VAL A 27 10.95 2.92 2.82
N ALA A 28 10.79 1.66 2.44
CA ALA A 28 11.90 0.84 1.99
C ALA A 28 12.14 1.15 0.49
N SER A 29 12.99 2.13 0.19
CA SER A 29 13.23 2.62 -1.17
C SER A 29 14.28 1.83 -1.97
N PHE A 30 15.04 0.99 -1.29
CA PHE A 30 16.25 0.29 -1.72
C PHE A 30 17.43 1.19 -2.10
N ASP A 31 17.33 2.50 -1.88
CA ASP A 31 18.43 3.43 -2.11
C ASP A 31 19.65 3.08 -1.25
N GLY A 32 20.83 3.11 -1.86
CA GLY A 32 22.09 2.73 -1.23
C GLY A 32 22.48 1.26 -1.42
N LEU A 33 21.53 0.39 -1.77
CA LEU A 33 21.84 -0.99 -2.18
C LEU A 33 22.33 -1.03 -3.63
N LYS A 34 23.24 -1.97 -3.91
CA LYS A 34 23.89 -2.15 -5.21
C LYS A 34 23.09 -3.07 -6.13
N ASN A 35 23.54 -3.17 -7.37
CA ASN A 35 23.04 -4.18 -8.30
C ASN A 35 23.39 -5.58 -7.78
N MET A 36 22.42 -6.50 -7.78
CA MET A 36 22.57 -7.90 -7.35
C MET A 36 22.89 -8.08 -5.86
N GLU A 37 22.59 -7.10 -5.02
CA GLU A 37 22.82 -7.16 -3.58
C GLU A 37 21.60 -7.70 -2.83
N PHE A 38 21.78 -8.61 -1.88
CA PHE A 38 20.68 -9.04 -1.02
C PHE A 38 20.42 -8.01 0.09
N VAL A 39 19.14 -7.72 0.32
CA VAL A 39 18.69 -6.69 1.27
C VAL A 39 19.04 -7.07 2.71
N ASN A 40 18.86 -8.34 3.09
CA ASN A 40 19.18 -8.89 4.41
C ASN A 40 18.67 -7.99 5.57
N GLN A 41 19.59 -7.53 6.42
CA GLN A 41 19.32 -6.72 7.61
C GLN A 41 19.46 -5.21 7.34
N PHE A 42 19.59 -4.78 6.07
CA PHE A 42 19.77 -3.37 5.69
C PHE A 42 18.73 -2.47 6.38
N TYR A 43 17.46 -2.87 6.38
CA TYR A 43 16.36 -2.12 7.03
C TYR A 43 16.14 -2.43 8.52
N ASN A 44 17.04 -3.20 9.14
CA ASN A 44 17.03 -3.54 10.56
C ASN A 44 18.35 -3.15 11.26
N GLY A 45 19.12 -2.24 10.66
CA GLY A 45 20.37 -1.72 11.24
C GLY A 45 21.64 -2.51 10.88
N GLY A 46 21.53 -3.53 10.04
CA GLY A 46 22.68 -4.24 9.46
C GLY A 46 23.01 -3.75 8.04
N GLU A 47 23.85 -4.51 7.33
CA GLU A 47 24.26 -4.22 5.95
C GLU A 47 23.51 -5.09 4.94
N GLY A 48 23.52 -4.66 3.67
CA GLY A 48 23.25 -5.53 2.53
C GLY A 48 24.40 -6.53 2.30
N SER A 49 24.17 -7.56 1.48
CA SER A 49 25.17 -8.63 1.27
C SER A 49 26.47 -8.20 0.60
N LEU A 50 26.54 -6.99 0.03
CA LEU A 50 27.73 -6.42 -0.60
C LEU A 50 28.28 -5.24 0.21
N GLY A 51 27.96 -5.19 1.51
CA GLY A 51 28.49 -4.22 2.46
C GLY A 51 27.89 -2.82 2.32
N SER A 52 26.72 -2.67 1.67
CA SER A 52 26.00 -1.41 1.75
C SER A 52 25.46 -1.23 3.16
N GLY A 53 26.08 -0.30 3.89
CA GLY A 53 25.79 -0.01 5.29
C GLY A 53 24.41 0.61 5.48
N PRO A 54 23.83 0.48 6.68
CA PRO A 54 22.41 0.70 6.91
C PRO A 54 21.96 2.09 6.45
N PRO A 55 20.71 2.21 5.98
CA PRO A 55 20.14 3.49 5.63
C PRO A 55 20.04 4.36 6.89
N ARG A 56 19.99 5.68 6.70
CA ARG A 56 19.89 6.64 7.81
C ARG A 56 18.71 6.36 8.75
N LYS A 57 17.64 5.77 8.23
CA LYS A 57 16.45 5.41 9.01
C LYS A 57 16.33 3.88 9.10
N ASN A 58 16.45 3.35 10.32
CA ASN A 58 16.08 1.97 10.60
C ASN A 58 14.55 1.82 10.55
N LEU A 59 14.05 0.83 9.81
CA LEU A 59 12.62 0.57 9.68
C LEU A 59 12.18 -0.65 10.51
N HIS A 60 13.13 -1.35 11.13
CA HIS A 60 12.92 -2.61 11.84
C HIS A 60 12.20 -3.64 10.95
N LEU A 61 12.75 -3.78 9.73
CA LEU A 61 12.30 -4.73 8.72
C LEU A 61 13.41 -5.72 8.39
N GLU A 62 13.09 -7.00 8.45
CA GLU A 62 13.99 -8.08 8.08
C GLU A 62 13.47 -8.76 6.81
N PHE A 63 14.31 -8.81 5.79
CA PHE A 63 13.99 -9.44 4.52
C PHE A 63 14.63 -10.84 4.48
N THR A 64 13.85 -11.85 4.07
CA THR A 64 14.41 -13.20 3.82
C THR A 64 15.47 -13.16 2.73
N SER A 65 16.38 -14.15 2.73
CA SER A 65 17.56 -14.23 1.86
C SER A 65 17.29 -14.18 0.36
N ASN A 66 16.06 -14.37 -0.12
CA ASN A 66 15.71 -14.25 -1.53
C ASN A 66 15.51 -12.78 -1.98
N ALA A 67 15.46 -11.82 -1.06
CA ALA A 67 15.24 -10.41 -1.38
C ALA A 67 16.51 -9.79 -1.95
N GLN A 68 16.59 -9.67 -3.27
CA GLN A 68 17.73 -9.09 -3.97
C GLN A 68 17.34 -7.76 -4.62
N THR A 69 18.25 -6.80 -4.62
CA THR A 69 18.09 -5.55 -5.36
C THR A 69 18.70 -5.67 -6.75
N ILE A 70 18.01 -5.14 -7.75
CA ILE A 70 18.52 -5.08 -9.12
C ILE A 70 18.43 -3.64 -9.63
N VAL A 71 19.52 -3.17 -10.23
CA VAL A 71 19.60 -1.84 -10.84
C VAL A 71 19.17 -1.95 -12.29
N SER A 72 18.40 -0.98 -12.79
CA SER A 72 17.97 -0.96 -14.20
C SER A 72 19.17 -1.04 -15.15
N GLY A 73 19.04 -1.81 -16.24
CA GLY A 73 20.02 -1.84 -17.33
C GLY A 73 20.25 -0.47 -17.95
N ALA A 74 19.23 0.40 -17.96
CA ALA A 74 19.33 1.78 -18.43
C ALA A 74 20.22 2.66 -17.52
N LYS A 75 20.56 2.16 -16.32
CA LYS A 75 21.43 2.79 -15.33
C LYS A 75 22.70 1.97 -15.06
N GLY A 76 23.04 1.04 -15.96
CA GLY A 76 24.26 0.23 -15.88
C GLY A 76 24.17 -1.01 -14.99
N GLY A 77 22.96 -1.38 -14.53
CA GLY A 77 22.74 -2.63 -13.78
C GLY A 77 22.36 -3.82 -14.66
N SER A 78 21.94 -4.92 -14.03
CA SER A 78 21.51 -6.14 -14.73
C SER A 78 20.00 -6.24 -14.92
N GLY A 79 19.23 -5.25 -14.49
CA GLY A 79 17.77 -5.27 -14.47
C GLY A 79 17.13 -5.04 -15.83
N ASN A 80 16.21 -5.92 -16.21
CA ASN A 80 15.44 -5.82 -17.44
C ASN A 80 14.19 -4.94 -17.28
N PHE A 81 14.34 -3.79 -16.62
CA PHE A 81 13.26 -2.86 -16.31
C PHE A 81 13.63 -1.41 -16.57
N ILE A 82 12.62 -0.57 -16.83
CA ILE A 82 12.73 0.89 -16.93
C ILE A 82 11.45 1.53 -16.37
N GLY A 83 11.48 2.83 -16.09
CA GLY A 83 10.28 3.62 -15.81
C GLY A 83 9.64 3.39 -14.43
N ASN A 84 10.35 2.76 -13.49
CA ASN A 84 9.86 2.63 -12.12
C ASN A 84 9.66 4.02 -11.49
N PRO A 85 8.45 4.37 -11.00
CA PRO A 85 8.18 5.64 -10.35
C PRO A 85 9.08 5.90 -9.14
N GLY A 86 9.47 4.84 -8.42
CA GLY A 86 10.36 4.91 -7.25
C GLY A 86 11.86 4.94 -7.57
N GLY A 87 12.26 4.94 -8.85
CA GLY A 87 13.67 4.94 -9.25
C GLY A 87 14.32 3.56 -9.27
N THR A 88 15.59 3.47 -8.91
CA THR A 88 16.39 2.23 -8.93
C THR A 88 17.36 2.25 -7.75
N PRO A 89 17.66 1.11 -7.09
CA PRO A 89 17.24 -0.25 -7.43
C PRO A 89 15.79 -0.60 -7.05
N VAL A 90 15.34 -1.76 -7.50
CA VAL A 90 14.07 -2.39 -7.12
C VAL A 90 14.34 -3.73 -6.45
N MET A 91 13.42 -4.20 -5.61
CA MET A 91 13.46 -5.56 -5.09
C MET A 91 13.02 -6.55 -6.18
N PHE A 92 13.73 -7.66 -6.23
CA PHE A 92 13.59 -8.75 -7.19
C PHE A 92 13.99 -10.04 -6.47
N PHE A 93 13.56 -11.19 -6.99
CA PHE A 93 14.05 -12.48 -6.48
C PHE A 93 14.35 -13.41 -7.66
N GLN A 94 15.60 -13.88 -7.70
CA GLN A 94 16.15 -14.69 -8.79
C GLN A 94 15.98 -16.19 -8.58
N THR A 95 15.82 -16.59 -7.33
CA THR A 95 15.63 -17.98 -6.89
C THR A 95 14.56 -18.01 -5.80
N GLY A 96 13.92 -19.17 -5.63
CA GLY A 96 12.78 -19.32 -4.73
C GLY A 96 11.50 -18.70 -5.28
N GLU A 97 10.39 -18.94 -4.57
CA GLU A 97 9.05 -18.51 -4.98
C GLU A 97 8.57 -17.27 -4.22
N ASP A 98 9.34 -16.81 -3.22
CA ASP A 98 8.94 -15.71 -2.37
C ASP A 98 10.07 -14.91 -1.70
N VAL A 99 9.66 -13.75 -1.22
CA VAL A 99 10.35 -12.91 -0.25
C VAL A 99 9.37 -12.61 0.87
N ILE A 100 9.79 -12.83 2.12
CA ILE A 100 9.05 -12.40 3.30
C ILE A 100 9.77 -11.20 3.92
N VAL A 101 9.00 -10.16 4.20
CA VAL A 101 9.41 -8.98 4.96
C VAL A 101 8.77 -9.06 6.33
N ASN A 102 9.58 -9.39 7.33
CA ASN A 102 9.17 -9.40 8.73
C ASN A 102 9.28 -8.00 9.33
N SER A 103 8.36 -7.65 10.22
CA SER A 103 8.48 -6.46 11.06
C SER A 103 8.48 -6.83 12.53
N THR A 104 9.56 -6.51 13.23
CA THR A 104 9.72 -6.81 14.66
C THR A 104 8.84 -5.91 15.54
N GLU A 105 8.35 -4.79 15.01
CA GLU A 105 7.46 -3.85 15.72
C GLU A 105 6.16 -3.60 14.97
N GLY A 106 5.81 -4.46 14.02
CA GLY A 106 4.55 -4.41 13.29
C GLY A 106 4.40 -3.27 12.27
N VAL A 107 3.52 -3.48 11.28
CA VAL A 107 3.16 -2.49 10.27
C VAL A 107 1.67 -2.20 10.37
N SER A 108 1.30 -0.95 10.68
CA SER A 108 -0.10 -0.55 10.83
C SER A 108 -0.57 0.36 9.69
N VAL A 109 -1.82 0.82 9.69
CA VAL A 109 -2.40 1.79 8.73
C VAL A 109 -2.58 1.26 7.30
N GLY A 110 -1.51 0.84 6.64
CA GLY A 110 -1.52 0.43 5.25
C GLY A 110 -0.11 0.24 4.69
N LEU A 111 -0.05 -0.41 3.54
CA LEU A 111 1.12 -0.37 2.68
C LEU A 111 0.73 -0.12 1.22
N TRP A 112 1.66 0.44 0.46
CA TRP A 112 1.52 0.53 -0.99
C TRP A 112 2.89 0.50 -1.67
N PHE A 113 2.91 0.01 -2.91
CA PHE A 113 4.12 -0.10 -3.74
C PHE A 113 3.71 -0.10 -5.20
N SER A 114 4.68 0.01 -6.10
CA SER A 114 4.48 -0.27 -7.52
C SER A 114 5.18 -1.57 -7.90
N TYR A 115 4.61 -2.29 -8.86
CA TYR A 115 5.22 -3.52 -9.37
C TYR A 115 5.19 -3.59 -10.89
N SER A 116 6.16 -4.32 -11.43
CA SER A 116 6.14 -4.79 -12.81
C SER A 116 6.23 -6.31 -12.80
N ALA A 117 5.40 -6.98 -13.60
CA ALA A 117 5.26 -8.42 -13.59
C ALA A 117 5.16 -8.97 -15.01
N LEU A 118 6.02 -9.95 -15.30
CA LEU A 118 6.00 -10.74 -16.54
C LEU A 118 5.08 -11.97 -16.42
N GLN A 119 4.83 -12.42 -15.19
CA GLN A 119 3.88 -13.47 -14.83
C GLN A 119 3.18 -13.09 -13.53
N PRO A 120 1.96 -13.61 -13.28
CA PRO A 120 1.25 -13.29 -12.06
C PRO A 120 2.01 -13.64 -10.79
N GLY A 121 1.86 -12.79 -9.77
CA GLY A 121 2.35 -13.00 -8.41
C GLY A 121 1.26 -12.74 -7.37
N THR A 122 1.61 -12.74 -6.10
CA THR A 122 0.70 -12.46 -4.99
C THR A 122 1.43 -11.70 -3.91
N VAL A 123 0.73 -10.79 -3.24
CA VAL A 123 1.17 -10.25 -1.95
C VAL A 123 0.17 -10.61 -0.89
N THR A 124 0.64 -11.24 0.18
CA THR A 124 -0.18 -11.62 1.32
C THR A 124 0.40 -11.04 2.60
N VAL A 125 -0.45 -10.39 3.38
CA VAL A 125 -0.09 -9.73 4.65
C VAL A 125 -0.63 -10.57 5.79
N TYR A 126 0.23 -10.84 6.78
CA TYR A 126 -0.10 -11.68 7.93
C TYR A 126 0.05 -10.90 9.23
N ASP A 127 -0.73 -11.28 10.25
CA ASP A 127 -0.57 -10.73 11.60
C ASP A 127 0.68 -11.29 12.33
N GLY A 128 1.11 -12.51 12.00
CA GLY A 128 2.30 -13.14 12.54
C GLY A 128 3.55 -12.87 11.71
N ALA A 129 4.70 -13.29 12.25
CA ALA A 129 5.97 -13.30 11.54
C ALA A 129 6.04 -14.45 10.52
N ASN A 130 7.02 -14.39 9.63
CA ASN A 130 7.43 -15.43 8.70
C ASN A 130 6.31 -15.92 7.76
N GLY A 131 5.39 -15.03 7.37
CA GLY A 131 4.27 -15.39 6.50
C GLY A 131 3.27 -16.34 7.16
N ALA A 132 3.22 -16.37 8.49
CA ALA A 132 2.35 -17.23 9.27
C ALA A 132 1.31 -16.42 10.06
N GLY A 133 0.28 -17.11 10.56
CA GLY A 133 -0.82 -16.49 11.30
C GLY A 133 -2.02 -16.18 10.40
N LYS A 134 -2.87 -15.24 10.83
CA LYS A 134 -4.06 -14.83 10.11
C LYS A 134 -3.69 -13.92 8.94
N VAL A 135 -4.24 -14.23 7.77
CA VAL A 135 -4.19 -13.34 6.61
C VAL A 135 -5.02 -12.09 6.88
N LEU A 136 -4.37 -10.92 6.87
CA LEU A 136 -4.98 -9.62 7.06
C LEU A 136 -5.42 -8.98 5.74
N ALA A 137 -4.64 -9.19 4.68
CA ALA A 137 -4.94 -8.74 3.34
C ALA A 137 -4.21 -9.62 2.31
N SER A 138 -4.77 -9.75 1.11
CA SER A 138 -4.11 -10.44 0.00
C SER A 138 -4.53 -9.82 -1.33
N VAL A 139 -3.59 -9.75 -2.28
CA VAL A 139 -3.83 -9.21 -3.62
C VAL A 139 -3.02 -9.98 -4.67
N THR A 140 -3.65 -10.25 -5.80
CA THR A 140 -2.98 -10.80 -6.98
C THR A 140 -2.28 -9.69 -7.74
N LEU A 141 -1.02 -9.93 -8.10
CA LEU A 141 -0.24 -9.07 -8.98
C LEU A 141 -0.36 -9.61 -10.40
N SER A 142 -1.25 -9.06 -11.22
CA SER A 142 -1.42 -9.51 -12.60
C SER A 142 -0.22 -9.16 -13.46
N ALA A 143 0.12 -10.00 -14.46
CA ALA A 143 1.12 -9.61 -15.45
C ALA A 143 0.70 -8.31 -16.16
N ASN A 144 1.61 -7.35 -16.26
CA ASN A 144 1.31 -5.99 -16.73
C ASN A 144 2.27 -5.48 -17.81
N ASN A 145 3.11 -6.36 -18.36
CA ASN A 145 4.22 -6.02 -19.26
C ASN A 145 3.85 -5.88 -20.75
N ILE A 146 2.59 -5.61 -21.06
CA ILE A 146 2.12 -5.43 -22.45
C ILE A 146 2.66 -4.10 -22.99
N GLY A 147 3.16 -4.09 -24.23
CA GLY A 147 3.66 -2.89 -24.90
C GLY A 147 5.10 -2.50 -24.54
N CYS A 148 5.83 -3.38 -23.87
CA CYS A 148 7.23 -3.16 -23.52
C CYS A 148 8.19 -3.42 -24.68
N ASN A 149 9.17 -2.53 -24.85
CA ASN A 149 10.17 -2.57 -25.93
C ASN A 149 11.42 -3.38 -25.50
N SER A 150 12.62 -2.80 -25.60
CA SER A 150 13.91 -3.43 -25.25
C SER A 150 14.03 -3.85 -23.79
N TYR A 151 13.23 -3.28 -22.89
CA TYR A 151 13.09 -3.72 -21.50
C TYR A 151 11.79 -4.47 -21.32
N ARG A 152 11.82 -5.67 -20.73
CA ARG A 152 10.62 -6.50 -20.56
C ARG A 152 9.69 -5.97 -19.46
N MET A 153 10.20 -5.23 -18.49
CA MET A 153 9.45 -4.72 -17.33
C MET A 153 9.40 -3.18 -17.35
N CYS A 154 8.48 -2.63 -18.13
CA CYS A 154 8.39 -1.19 -18.39
C CYS A 154 7.11 -0.54 -17.83
N VAL A 155 6.10 -1.34 -17.52
CA VAL A 155 4.84 -0.89 -16.94
C VAL A 155 4.86 -1.15 -15.44
N TRP A 156 4.50 -0.13 -14.67
CA TRP A 156 4.47 -0.17 -13.22
C TRP A 156 3.06 0.11 -12.71
N SER A 157 2.43 -0.92 -12.14
CA SER A 157 1.09 -0.81 -11.59
C SER A 157 1.17 -0.58 -10.08
N PRO A 158 0.41 0.38 -9.53
CA PRO A 158 0.35 0.59 -8.09
C PRO A 158 -0.49 -0.49 -7.42
N VAL A 159 -0.13 -0.84 -6.19
CA VAL A 159 -0.88 -1.72 -5.29
C VAL A 159 -0.97 -1.05 -3.94
N GLY A 160 -2.16 -1.07 -3.36
CA GLY A 160 -2.44 -0.53 -2.03
C GLY A 160 -3.20 -1.54 -1.19
N LEU A 161 -2.78 -1.71 0.06
CA LEU A 161 -3.38 -2.60 1.04
C LEU A 161 -3.61 -1.81 2.33
N PRO A 162 -4.78 -1.19 2.52
CA PRO A 162 -5.12 -0.58 3.80
C PRO A 162 -5.21 -1.66 4.88
N LEU A 163 -4.67 -1.40 6.07
CA LEU A 163 -4.63 -2.36 7.18
C LEU A 163 -5.48 -1.87 8.35
N LYS A 164 -6.34 -2.75 8.86
CA LYS A 164 -7.18 -2.48 10.04
C LYS A 164 -6.49 -2.85 11.36
N THR A 165 -5.53 -3.78 11.30
CA THR A 165 -4.75 -4.25 12.44
C THR A 165 -3.26 -4.29 12.06
N PRO A 166 -2.34 -4.23 13.02
CA PRO A 166 -0.92 -4.36 12.75
C PRO A 166 -0.59 -5.71 12.07
N ALA A 167 0.25 -5.67 11.05
CA ALA A 167 0.81 -6.82 10.37
C ALA A 167 2.19 -7.17 10.92
N GLY A 168 2.48 -8.45 11.10
CA GLY A 168 3.80 -8.96 11.50
C GLY A 168 4.70 -9.30 10.31
N SER A 169 4.12 -9.66 9.17
CA SER A 169 4.89 -9.96 7.96
C SER A 169 4.12 -9.73 6.66
N ILE A 170 4.88 -9.50 5.59
CA ILE A 170 4.38 -9.33 4.22
C ILE A 170 5.13 -10.32 3.33
N ARG A 171 4.41 -11.21 2.64
CA ARG A 171 4.97 -12.18 1.72
C ARG A 171 4.69 -11.72 0.29
N PHE A 172 5.74 -11.49 -0.47
CA PHE A 172 5.70 -11.30 -1.92
C PHE A 172 6.03 -12.63 -2.56
N SER A 173 5.12 -13.18 -3.37
CA SER A 173 5.29 -14.47 -4.04
C SER A 173 5.09 -14.34 -5.54
N GLY A 174 5.79 -15.16 -6.31
CA GLY A 174 5.66 -15.20 -7.77
C GLY A 174 6.71 -16.09 -8.40
N VAL A 175 6.77 -16.08 -9.72
CA VAL A 175 7.78 -16.85 -10.45
C VAL A 175 9.13 -16.12 -10.38
N ALA A 176 10.17 -16.86 -9.99
CA ALA A 176 11.53 -16.36 -9.92
C ALA A 176 11.95 -15.69 -11.23
N ASN A 177 12.49 -14.48 -11.16
CA ASN A 177 12.85 -13.61 -12.29
C ASN A 177 11.70 -12.92 -13.05
N TYR A 178 10.46 -12.97 -12.57
CA TYR A 178 9.30 -12.41 -13.30
C TYR A 178 8.58 -11.28 -12.55
N LEU A 179 9.01 -10.92 -11.34
CA LEU A 179 8.35 -9.91 -10.51
C LEU A 179 9.36 -8.92 -9.92
N ALA A 180 9.17 -7.64 -10.22
CA ALA A 180 9.95 -6.54 -9.67
C ALA A 180 9.04 -5.66 -8.81
N ILE A 181 9.50 -5.35 -7.60
CA ILE A 181 8.80 -4.56 -6.60
C ILE A 181 9.59 -3.28 -6.38
N GLY A 182 8.97 -2.14 -6.68
CA GLY A 182 9.54 -0.82 -6.41
C GLY A 182 9.53 -0.50 -4.91
N ALA A 183 9.81 0.76 -4.57
CA ALA A 183 9.80 1.21 -3.19
C ALA A 183 8.52 0.81 -2.44
N ILE A 184 8.68 0.30 -1.22
CA ILE A 184 7.57 -0.18 -0.39
C ILE A 184 7.29 0.85 0.69
N HIS A 185 6.11 1.47 0.63
CA HIS A 185 5.62 2.40 1.63
C HIS A 185 4.86 1.61 2.69
N LEU A 186 5.31 1.68 3.94
CA LEU A 186 4.88 0.82 5.04
C LEU A 186 4.45 1.66 6.23
N GLY A 187 3.32 1.32 6.84
CA GLY A 187 2.90 2.06 8.02
C GLY A 187 2.28 3.41 7.69
N VAL A 188 1.83 3.62 6.45
CA VAL A 188 1.37 4.93 5.98
C VAL A 188 0.02 4.82 5.29
N LYS A 189 -0.72 5.93 5.30
CA LYS A 189 -2.00 6.03 4.62
C LYS A 189 -1.83 6.02 3.11
N LEU A 190 -2.76 5.40 2.39
CA LEU A 190 -2.81 5.41 0.95
C LEU A 190 -3.27 6.80 0.46
N PRO A 191 -2.52 7.47 -0.44
CA PRO A 191 -2.94 8.73 -1.02
C PRO A 191 -4.29 8.61 -1.72
N THR A 192 -5.11 9.66 -1.63
CA THR A 192 -6.38 9.75 -2.35
C THR A 192 -6.56 11.10 -3.02
N SER A 193 -7.39 11.12 -4.06
CA SER A 193 -7.88 12.34 -4.71
C SER A 193 -9.39 12.27 -4.84
N THR A 194 -10.06 13.41 -4.63
CA THR A 194 -11.51 13.55 -4.79
C THR A 194 -11.77 14.54 -5.93
N ILE A 195 -12.68 14.21 -6.82
CA ILE A 195 -13.28 15.10 -7.83
C ILE A 195 -14.75 15.28 -7.47
N LEU A 196 -15.31 16.47 -7.68
CA LEU A 196 -16.71 16.77 -7.38
C LEU A 196 -17.39 17.34 -8.62
N ALA A 197 -18.53 16.74 -9.00
CA ALA A 197 -19.38 17.20 -10.10
C ALA A 197 -20.80 17.49 -9.60
N SER A 198 -21.50 18.38 -10.31
CA SER A 198 -22.94 18.65 -10.13
C SER A 198 -23.69 18.19 -11.38
N SER A 199 -24.86 17.60 -11.20
CA SER A 199 -25.73 17.21 -12.31
C SER A 199 -26.30 18.40 -13.08
N GLN A 200 -26.39 19.58 -12.44
CA GLN A 200 -26.98 20.78 -13.05
C GLN A 200 -26.41 22.04 -12.39
N ASN A 201 -25.67 22.86 -13.15
CA ASN A 201 -25.09 24.11 -12.66
C ASN A 201 -24.98 25.15 -13.82
N PRO A 202 -25.74 26.26 -13.79
CA PRO A 202 -26.66 26.68 -12.73
C PRO A 202 -27.94 25.82 -12.65
N SER A 203 -28.55 25.76 -11.48
CA SER A 203 -29.87 25.15 -11.25
C SER A 203 -30.93 26.23 -10.95
N VAL A 204 -32.20 25.83 -10.83
CA VAL A 204 -33.30 26.71 -10.36
C VAL A 204 -33.67 26.31 -8.92
N GLN A 205 -34.14 27.26 -8.11
CA GLN A 205 -34.57 26.99 -6.74
C GLN A 205 -35.63 25.88 -6.70
N GLY A 206 -35.48 24.93 -5.77
CA GLY A 206 -36.37 23.76 -5.67
C GLY A 206 -36.05 22.62 -6.64
N GLN A 207 -35.19 22.81 -7.66
CA GLN A 207 -34.76 21.73 -8.54
C GLN A 207 -33.82 20.76 -7.80
N PRO A 208 -34.04 19.44 -7.94
CA PRO A 208 -33.11 18.47 -7.39
C PRO A 208 -31.78 18.51 -8.16
N VAL A 209 -30.68 18.73 -7.43
CA VAL A 209 -29.31 18.70 -7.93
C VAL A 209 -28.56 17.56 -7.26
N THR A 210 -27.93 16.69 -8.04
CA THR A 210 -27.07 15.61 -7.53
C THR A 210 -25.62 16.04 -7.58
N PHE A 211 -24.97 16.04 -6.43
CA PHE A 211 -23.53 16.23 -6.28
C PHE A 211 -22.86 14.87 -6.17
N MET A 212 -21.98 14.56 -7.11
CA MET A 212 -21.27 13.30 -7.15
C MET A 212 -19.79 13.54 -6.89
N ALA A 213 -19.29 12.94 -5.81
CA ALA A 213 -17.87 12.85 -5.52
C ALA A 213 -17.31 11.55 -6.11
N THR A 214 -16.24 11.65 -6.91
CA THR A 214 -15.47 10.51 -7.42
C THR A 214 -14.12 10.49 -6.73
N ILE A 215 -13.77 9.35 -6.13
CA ILE A 215 -12.61 9.18 -5.25
C ILE A 215 -11.68 8.17 -5.91
N SER A 216 -10.40 8.53 -6.03
CA SER A 216 -9.34 7.61 -6.42
C SER A 216 -8.38 7.41 -5.26
N ALA A 217 -7.81 6.21 -5.15
CA ALA A 217 -6.78 5.89 -4.17
C ALA A 217 -5.63 5.12 -4.84
N THR A 218 -4.41 5.25 -4.31
CA THR A 218 -3.24 4.56 -4.85
C THR A 218 -3.38 3.04 -4.74
N GLY A 219 -3.60 2.38 -5.88
CA GLY A 219 -3.56 0.91 -5.99
C GLY A 219 -4.63 0.15 -5.20
N ALA A 220 -5.68 0.83 -4.73
CA ALA A 220 -6.75 0.25 -3.94
C ALA A 220 -8.10 0.89 -4.28
N VAL A 221 -9.18 0.15 -4.03
CA VAL A 221 -10.54 0.71 -4.05
C VAL A 221 -10.75 1.52 -2.76
N PRO A 222 -11.15 2.80 -2.83
CA PRO A 222 -11.37 3.62 -1.64
C PRO A 222 -12.56 3.11 -0.83
N VAL A 223 -12.40 3.04 0.49
CA VAL A 223 -13.49 2.69 1.42
C VAL A 223 -13.57 3.76 2.50
N GLY A 224 -14.77 4.29 2.71
CA GLY A 224 -14.98 5.38 3.65
C GLY A 224 -16.30 6.12 3.41
N THR A 225 -16.36 7.36 3.87
CA THR A 225 -17.50 8.26 3.69
C THR A 225 -17.06 9.56 3.04
N VAL A 226 -18.00 10.22 2.36
CA VAL A 226 -17.87 11.59 1.87
C VAL A 226 -18.85 12.47 2.60
N GLN A 227 -18.33 13.47 3.29
CA GLN A 227 -19.13 14.52 3.90
C GLN A 227 -19.26 15.69 2.93
N PHE A 228 -20.49 16.01 2.53
CA PHE A 228 -20.82 17.17 1.72
C PHE A 228 -21.20 18.33 2.63
N LYS A 229 -20.70 19.53 2.31
CA LYS A 229 -21.00 20.74 3.07
C LYS A 229 -21.07 21.97 2.16
N SER A 230 -21.88 22.95 2.53
CA SER A 230 -21.82 24.31 2.00
C SER A 230 -21.18 25.20 3.06
N SER A 231 -20.00 25.75 2.77
CA SER A 231 -19.18 26.46 3.76
C SER A 231 -18.89 25.58 5.00
N ASN A 232 -19.49 25.89 6.16
CA ASN A 232 -19.34 25.14 7.42
C ASN A 232 -20.58 24.30 7.77
N VAL A 233 -21.65 24.35 6.96
CA VAL A 233 -22.89 23.60 7.21
C VAL A 233 -22.81 22.25 6.51
N VAL A 234 -22.91 21.16 7.27
CA VAL A 234 -22.99 19.80 6.73
C VAL A 234 -24.34 19.62 6.04
N LEU A 235 -24.30 19.23 4.77
CA LEU A 235 -25.48 18.96 3.95
C LEU A 235 -25.85 17.48 3.97
N GLY A 236 -24.85 16.61 4.14
CA GLY A 236 -25.05 15.17 4.24
C GLY A 236 -23.72 14.43 4.31
N GLU A 237 -23.78 13.16 4.72
CA GLU A 237 -22.66 12.24 4.71
C GLU A 237 -23.09 10.94 4.02
N VAL A 238 -22.32 10.50 3.04
CA VAL A 238 -22.68 9.39 2.15
C VAL A 238 -21.53 8.37 2.11
N PRO A 239 -21.78 7.07 2.30
CA PRO A 239 -20.75 6.06 2.15
C PRO A 239 -20.28 5.95 0.70
N VAL A 240 -18.98 5.68 0.50
CA VAL A 240 -18.43 5.41 -0.83
C VAL A 240 -18.86 4.02 -1.29
N THR A 241 -19.43 3.95 -2.50
CA THR A 241 -19.80 2.70 -3.17
C THR A 241 -19.05 2.61 -4.49
N GLY A 242 -18.21 1.58 -4.66
CA GLY A 242 -17.22 1.55 -5.74
C GLY A 242 -16.17 2.64 -5.52
N ASP A 243 -16.24 3.69 -6.31
CA ASP A 243 -15.37 4.87 -6.26
C ASP A 243 -16.15 6.19 -6.10
N THR A 244 -17.48 6.13 -5.88
CA THR A 244 -18.33 7.33 -5.82
C THR A 244 -19.14 7.45 -4.54
N ALA A 245 -19.52 8.68 -4.22
CA ALA A 245 -20.55 9.00 -3.25
C ALA A 245 -21.41 10.15 -3.81
N SER A 246 -22.74 10.02 -3.74
CA SER A 246 -23.67 10.98 -4.35
C SER A 246 -24.68 11.51 -3.34
N LEU A 247 -24.89 12.83 -3.33
CA LEU A 247 -25.89 13.51 -2.51
C LEU A 247 -26.81 14.35 -3.40
N THR A 248 -28.12 14.11 -3.33
CA THR A 248 -29.14 14.91 -4.05
C THR A 248 -29.80 15.90 -3.10
N LEU A 249 -29.88 17.17 -3.51
CA LEU A 249 -30.50 18.26 -2.74
C LEU A 249 -31.45 19.06 -3.63
N SER A 250 -32.63 19.40 -3.11
CA SER A 250 -33.59 20.35 -3.71
C SER A 250 -33.78 21.61 -2.87
N SER A 251 -33.13 21.69 -1.71
CA SER A 251 -33.34 22.72 -0.68
C SER A 251 -32.35 23.88 -0.73
N LEU A 252 -31.48 23.95 -1.76
CA LEU A 252 -30.56 25.08 -1.91
C LEU A 252 -31.34 26.34 -2.25
N SER A 253 -31.14 27.41 -1.48
CA SER A 253 -31.71 28.73 -1.75
C SER A 253 -31.09 29.34 -3.01
N ALA A 254 -31.79 30.29 -3.65
CA ALA A 254 -31.18 31.09 -4.71
C ALA A 254 -29.88 31.77 -4.23
N GLY A 255 -28.87 31.82 -5.10
CA GLY A 255 -27.53 32.34 -4.82
C GLY A 255 -26.40 31.36 -5.13
N SER A 256 -25.19 31.75 -4.72
CA SER A 256 -23.97 30.96 -4.94
C SER A 256 -23.58 30.15 -3.71
N HIS A 257 -23.39 28.85 -3.88
CA HIS A 257 -23.02 27.91 -2.83
C HIS A 257 -21.70 27.22 -3.15
N THR A 258 -20.69 27.37 -2.30
CA THR A 258 -19.46 26.58 -2.43
C THR A 258 -19.66 25.21 -1.77
N ILE A 259 -19.96 24.21 -2.59
CA ILE A 259 -20.15 22.82 -2.16
C ILE A 259 -18.78 22.17 -2.03
N LYS A 260 -18.48 21.62 -0.86
CA LYS A 260 -17.26 20.87 -0.57
C LYS A 260 -17.59 19.43 -0.24
N ALA A 261 -16.94 18.50 -0.94
CA ALA A 261 -16.96 17.07 -0.63
C ALA A 261 -15.66 16.69 0.07
N VAL A 262 -15.73 16.05 1.24
CA VAL A 262 -14.56 15.61 2.03
C VAL A 262 -14.61 14.11 2.22
N PHE A 263 -13.70 13.38 1.57
CA PHE A 263 -13.54 11.94 1.73
C PHE A 263 -12.72 11.60 2.97
N ARG A 264 -13.17 10.62 3.75
CA ARG A 264 -12.45 10.05 4.90
C ARG A 264 -12.58 8.54 4.91
N GLY A 265 -11.45 7.85 5.05
CA GLY A 265 -11.38 6.39 5.15
C GLY A 265 -10.27 5.92 6.08
N GLN A 266 -10.51 4.82 6.80
CA GLN A 266 -9.47 4.13 7.57
C GLN A 266 -8.37 3.62 6.63
N GLY A 267 -7.11 3.94 6.93
CA GLY A 267 -5.97 3.60 6.06
C GLY A 267 -5.77 4.53 4.84
N PHE A 268 -6.62 5.53 4.64
CA PHE A 268 -6.54 6.46 3.50
C PHE A 268 -6.24 7.91 3.95
N VAL A 269 -5.49 8.64 3.12
CA VAL A 269 -5.28 10.08 3.29
C VAL A 269 -6.59 10.80 2.99
N THR A 270 -7.00 11.74 3.86
CA THR A 270 -8.17 12.58 3.62
C THR A 270 -7.97 13.43 2.37
N SER A 271 -8.94 13.45 1.47
CA SER A 271 -8.95 14.34 0.31
C SER A 271 -10.28 15.09 0.21
N SER A 272 -10.31 16.18 -0.56
CA SER A 272 -11.52 16.97 -0.76
C SER A 272 -11.51 17.72 -2.07
N ALA A 273 -12.70 18.02 -2.58
CA ALA A 273 -12.91 18.90 -3.73
C ALA A 273 -13.98 19.95 -3.41
N ASN A 274 -13.89 21.09 -4.08
CA ASN A 274 -14.87 22.17 -4.03
C ASN A 274 -15.51 22.35 -5.41
N LEU A 275 -16.77 22.74 -5.42
CA LEU A 275 -17.54 23.12 -6.60
C LEU A 275 -18.41 24.34 -6.26
N LEU A 276 -18.37 25.37 -7.10
CA LEU A 276 -19.29 26.50 -6.98
C LEU A 276 -20.61 26.15 -7.68
N GLN A 277 -21.69 26.02 -6.92
CA GLN A 277 -23.05 25.82 -7.43
C GLN A 277 -23.79 27.16 -7.46
N THR A 278 -24.31 27.54 -8.62
CA THR A 278 -25.22 28.69 -8.75
C THR A 278 -26.66 28.20 -8.79
N VAL A 279 -27.53 28.81 -7.99
CA VAL A 279 -28.98 28.56 -7.97
C VAL A 279 -29.70 29.85 -8.37
N ASN A 280 -30.41 29.81 -9.48
CA ASN A 280 -31.28 30.88 -9.95
C ASN A 280 -32.62 30.85 -9.18
N PRO A 281 -33.27 32.01 -9.00
CA PRO A 281 -34.63 32.09 -8.45
C PRO A 281 -35.64 31.22 -9.22
#